data_AF-A0A3Q7MPZ7-F1
#
_entry.id   AF-A0A3Q7MPZ7-F1
#
_cell.length_a   1.000
_cell.length_b   1.000
_cell.length_c   1.000
_cell.angle_alpha   90.00
_cell.angle_beta   90.00
_cell.angle_gamma   90.00
#
_symmetry.space_group_name_H-M   'P 1'
#
loop_
_entity.id
_entity.type
_entity.pdbx_description
1 polymer ?
#
loop_
_entity_poly.entity_id
_entity_poly.type
_entity_poly.pdbx_seq_one_letter_code
_entity_poly.pdbx_strand_id
1 'polypeptide(L)'
;MQPVGGGAPSPGCGPGLPGSLRQLDPVALLMLLVDAGRPEPVRSGARELALFLTPEPGAEAKEVEETIEGMLLRLEEFCSLTDMIRSDTSQILEESIPLLQAKVTEMRGIYAKVDQLEAFVKMVGHHVSFLEAHVLQAERDHGAFPQALRRWLGSAGLPSFRNNPPAPLPFELPALYRTEDYFPAAAGQAALRTPGPRRRRV
;
A
#
# COMPACT_ATOMS: atom_id res chain seq x y z
N MET A 1 35.69 -11.11 51.25
CA MET A 1 35.86 -10.36 52.52
C MET A 1 34.95 -11.00 53.57
N GLN A 2 35.51 -11.84 54.44
CA GLN A 2 34.90 -12.15 55.74
C GLN A 2 35.36 -11.10 56.77
N PRO A 3 34.59 -10.89 57.83
CA PRO A 3 35.11 -10.95 59.19
C PRO A 3 34.26 -11.97 60.00
N VAL A 4 34.79 -12.98 60.70
CA VAL A 4 35.65 -13.02 61.90
C VAL A 4 35.15 -12.18 63.07
N GLY A 5 34.78 -12.89 64.14
CA GLY A 5 34.56 -12.39 65.50
C GLY A 5 33.60 -13.33 66.24
N GLY A 6 33.98 -14.22 67.16
CA GLY A 6 35.08 -14.15 68.12
C GLY A 6 34.52 -13.69 69.48
N GLY A 7 34.10 -14.64 70.32
CA GLY A 7 33.58 -14.34 71.66
C GLY A 7 33.29 -15.59 72.48
N ALA A 8 34.25 -15.98 73.31
CA ALA A 8 34.11 -16.86 74.48
C ALA A 8 35.02 -16.27 75.58
N PRO A 9 35.01 -16.74 76.83
CA PRO A 9 33.97 -17.33 77.68
C PRO A 9 33.86 -16.55 79.02
N SER A 10 32.95 -16.90 79.93
CA SER A 10 33.24 -16.70 81.37
C SER A 10 32.38 -17.55 82.31
N PRO A 11 32.92 -17.84 83.52
CA PRO A 11 32.66 -19.08 84.26
C PRO A 11 31.92 -18.83 85.59
N GLY A 12 31.36 -19.89 86.15
CA GLY A 12 30.88 -19.92 87.53
C GLY A 12 29.57 -20.71 87.60
N CYS A 13 29.36 -21.69 88.46
CA CYS A 13 30.01 -22.01 89.71
C CYS A 13 29.95 -23.53 89.90
N GLY A 14 31.03 -24.13 90.40
CA GLY A 14 31.06 -25.51 90.87
C GLY A 14 30.31 -25.70 92.19
N PRO A 15 30.52 -26.84 92.88
CA PRO A 15 29.49 -27.86 93.01
C PRO A 15 28.94 -27.94 94.44
N GLY A 16 27.62 -27.96 94.57
CA GLY A 16 26.95 -28.42 95.78
C GLY A 16 26.76 -29.93 95.72
N LEU A 17 27.75 -30.71 96.18
CA LEU A 17 27.50 -32.06 96.68
C LEU A 17 27.11 -31.92 98.16
N PRO A 18 26.01 -32.55 98.58
CA PRO A 18 26.17 -33.73 99.41
C PRO A 18 25.36 -34.87 98.77
N GLY A 19 25.98 -36.01 98.49
CA GLY A 19 26.35 -36.90 99.56
C GLY A 19 25.18 -37.85 99.82
N SER A 20 25.06 -38.87 98.96
CA SER A 20 24.55 -40.18 99.39
C SER A 20 24.86 -41.19 98.29
N LEU A 21 25.99 -41.88 98.46
CA LEU A 21 26.22 -43.19 97.85
C LEU A 21 25.21 -44.16 98.47
N ARG A 22 23.95 -44.14 98.02
CA ARG A 22 23.04 -45.25 98.25
C ARG A 22 22.18 -45.52 97.03
N GLN A 23 22.52 -46.64 96.41
CA GLN A 23 21.64 -47.50 95.63
C GLN A 23 21.35 -47.00 94.22
N LEU A 24 22.34 -47.16 93.33
CA LEU A 24 22.08 -47.18 91.90
C LEU A 24 21.21 -48.40 91.60
N ASP A 25 19.98 -48.11 91.17
CA ASP A 25 19.03 -49.09 90.64
C ASP A 25 19.66 -49.81 89.43
N PRO A 26 19.75 -51.16 89.44
CA PRO A 26 20.28 -51.93 88.31
C PRO A 26 19.58 -51.62 86.98
N VAL A 27 18.31 -51.21 86.99
CA VAL A 27 17.55 -50.89 85.78
C VAL A 27 17.96 -49.53 85.20
N ALA A 28 18.21 -48.53 86.04
CA ALA A 28 18.74 -47.23 85.59
C ALA A 28 20.14 -47.35 84.97
N LEU A 29 20.98 -48.24 85.49
CA LEU A 29 22.30 -48.56 84.93
C LEU A 29 22.20 -49.29 83.58
N LEU A 30 21.21 -50.19 83.44
CA LEU A 30 20.93 -50.89 82.19
C LEU A 30 20.40 -49.94 81.10
N MET A 31 19.55 -48.98 81.47
CA MET A 31 19.01 -47.94 80.58
C MET A 31 20.10 -46.98 80.09
N LEU A 32 21.06 -46.61 80.96
CA LEU A 32 22.22 -45.79 80.59
C LEU A 32 23.21 -46.53 79.66
N LEU A 33 23.38 -47.84 79.84
CA LEU A 33 24.22 -48.68 78.97
C LEU A 33 23.55 -48.97 77.62
N VAL A 34 22.22 -49.03 77.57
CA VAL A 34 21.45 -49.19 76.33
C VAL A 34 21.51 -47.94 75.44
N ASP A 35 21.65 -46.75 76.03
CA ASP A 35 21.69 -45.49 75.28
C ASP A 35 23.11 -45.11 74.79
N ALA A 36 24.15 -45.73 75.36
CA ALA A 36 25.55 -45.52 74.95
C ALA A 36 25.92 -46.19 73.59
N GLY A 37 24.99 -46.90 72.96
CA GLY A 37 25.19 -47.62 71.70
C GLY A 37 24.68 -46.92 70.44
N ARG A 38 24.15 -45.69 70.54
CA ARG A 38 23.64 -44.99 69.35
C ARG A 38 24.82 -44.42 68.55
N PRO A 39 25.13 -44.92 67.35
CA PRO A 39 26.15 -44.31 66.51
C PRO A 39 25.68 -42.88 66.18
N GLU A 40 26.48 -41.89 66.59
CA GLU A 40 26.37 -40.51 66.10
C GLU A 40 26.22 -40.57 64.57
N PRO A 41 25.22 -39.89 63.98
CA PRO A 41 25.05 -39.90 62.54
C PRO A 41 26.24 -39.17 61.92
N VAL A 42 27.25 -39.94 61.51
CA VAL A 42 28.37 -39.43 60.72
C VAL A 42 27.74 -38.71 59.52
N ARG A 43 27.95 -37.38 59.43
CA ARG A 43 27.66 -36.63 58.21
C ARG A 43 28.46 -37.28 57.09
N SER A 44 27.81 -38.20 56.39
CA SER A 44 28.45 -39.01 55.37
C SER A 44 28.86 -38.07 54.25
N GLY A 45 30.16 -37.91 54.02
CA GLY A 45 30.68 -37.12 52.90
C GLY A 45 30.10 -37.58 51.55
N ALA A 46 29.60 -38.83 51.46
CA ALA A 46 28.86 -39.32 50.30
C ALA A 46 27.54 -38.59 50.05
N ARG A 47 26.84 -38.11 51.09
CA ARG A 47 25.62 -37.28 50.92
C ARG A 47 25.95 -35.89 50.41
N GLU A 48 27.06 -35.31 50.87
CA GLU A 48 27.53 -34.01 50.41
C GLU A 48 28.02 -34.08 48.97
N LEU A 49 28.78 -35.12 48.62
CA LEU A 49 29.20 -35.39 47.24
C LEU A 49 28.01 -35.72 46.32
N ALA A 50 26.99 -36.43 46.82
CA ALA A 50 25.79 -36.72 46.04
C ALA A 50 25.03 -35.45 45.65
N LEU A 51 24.96 -34.44 46.53
CA LEU A 51 24.33 -33.14 46.23
C LEU A 51 25.06 -32.36 45.12
N PHE A 52 26.39 -32.47 45.04
CA PHE A 52 27.18 -31.88 43.95
C PHE A 52 27.07 -32.67 42.64
N LEU A 53 26.71 -33.95 42.69
CA LEU A 53 26.65 -34.86 41.55
C LEU A 53 25.24 -35.11 41.02
N THR A 54 24.20 -34.66 41.73
CA THR A 54 22.83 -34.58 41.20
C THR A 54 22.68 -33.27 40.44
N PRO A 55 22.75 -33.26 39.09
CA PRO A 55 22.28 -32.11 38.33
C PRO A 55 20.80 -31.88 38.67
N GLU A 56 20.41 -30.63 38.91
CA GLU A 56 19.01 -30.22 39.10
C GLU A 56 18.29 -30.43 37.76
N PRO A 57 17.52 -31.53 37.58
CA PRO A 57 17.01 -31.92 36.27
C PRO A 57 15.91 -30.97 35.78
N GLY A 58 15.40 -30.09 36.63
CA GLY A 58 14.39 -29.10 36.28
C GLY A 58 14.93 -27.87 35.55
N ALA A 59 16.22 -27.55 35.69
CA ALA A 59 16.79 -26.33 35.11
C ALA A 59 16.91 -26.41 33.58
N GLU A 60 17.51 -27.48 33.06
CA GLU A 60 17.63 -27.70 31.61
C GLU A 60 16.26 -27.90 30.94
N ALA A 61 15.35 -28.62 31.60
CA ALA A 61 13.99 -28.81 31.10
C ALA A 61 13.24 -27.47 30.98
N LYS A 62 13.43 -26.56 31.94
CA LYS A 62 12.83 -25.23 31.93
C LYS A 62 13.40 -24.33 30.84
N GLU A 63 14.71 -24.36 30.59
CA GLU A 63 15.32 -23.61 29.47
C GLU A 63 14.75 -24.06 28.12
N VAL A 64 14.55 -25.38 27.95
CA VAL A 64 13.91 -25.94 26.75
C VAL A 64 12.46 -25.48 26.63
N GLU A 65 11.70 -25.48 27.73
CA GLU A 65 10.32 -25.00 27.76
C GLU A 65 10.23 -23.51 27.38
N GLU A 66 11.04 -22.64 27.98
CA GLU A 66 11.13 -21.21 27.63
C GLU A 66 11.52 -21.01 26.16
N THR A 67 12.41 -21.84 25.62
CA THR A 67 12.79 -21.81 24.21
C THR A 67 11.63 -22.21 23.30
N ILE A 68 10.87 -23.24 23.66
CA ILE A 68 9.69 -23.71 22.92
C ILE A 68 8.63 -22.61 22.92
N GLU A 69 8.31 -22.03 24.07
CA GLU A 69 7.36 -20.92 24.18
C GLU A 69 7.79 -19.74 23.28
N GLY A 70 9.06 -19.37 23.31
CA GLY A 70 9.60 -18.34 22.43
C GLY A 70 9.50 -18.69 20.94
N MET A 71 9.66 -19.96 20.56
CA MET A 71 9.46 -20.41 19.17
C MET A 71 7.98 -20.39 18.76
N LEU A 72 7.06 -20.78 19.65
CA LEU A 72 5.63 -20.75 19.38
C LEU A 72 5.13 -19.32 19.17
N LEU A 73 5.61 -18.36 19.99
CA LEU A 73 5.29 -16.95 19.80
C LEU A 73 5.76 -16.45 18.42
N ARG A 74 7.01 -16.75 18.04
CA ARG A 74 7.54 -16.38 16.71
C ARG A 74 6.76 -17.03 15.56
N LEU A 75 6.26 -18.25 15.74
CA LEU A 75 5.41 -18.92 14.75
C LEU A 75 4.04 -18.22 14.61
N GLU A 76 3.44 -17.76 15.71
CA GLU A 76 2.19 -17.00 15.68
C GLU A 76 2.36 -15.65 14.97
N GLU A 77 3.47 -14.95 15.24
CA GLU A 77 3.84 -13.73 14.52
C GLU A 77 4.03 -13.99 13.02
N PHE A 78 4.72 -15.08 12.65
CA PHE A 78 4.92 -15.46 11.25
C PHE A 78 3.60 -15.79 10.54
N CYS A 79 2.69 -16.51 11.21
CA CYS A 79 1.35 -16.77 10.69
C CYS A 79 0.59 -15.47 10.45
N SER A 80 0.64 -14.54 11.42
CA SER A 80 -0.01 -13.23 11.31
C SER A 80 0.51 -12.43 10.11
N LEU A 81 1.83 -12.40 9.90
CA LEU A 81 2.45 -11.75 8.75
C LEU A 81 2.05 -12.41 7.43
N THR A 82 2.01 -13.74 7.38
CA THR A 82 1.60 -14.49 6.19
C THR A 82 0.14 -14.21 5.83
N ASP A 83 -0.73 -14.14 6.83
CA ASP A 83 -2.14 -13.82 6.65
C ASP A 83 -2.34 -12.39 6.11
N MET A 84 -1.54 -11.45 6.60
CA MET A 84 -1.51 -10.07 6.13
C MET A 84 -1.08 -10.00 4.66
N ILE A 85 0.04 -10.65 4.31
CA ILE A 85 0.54 -10.72 2.92
C ILE A 85 -0.52 -11.32 2.00
N ARG A 86 -1.18 -12.40 2.43
CA ARG A 86 -2.24 -13.04 1.66
C ARG A 86 -3.42 -12.09 1.45
N SER A 87 -3.86 -11.40 2.49
CA SER A 87 -4.94 -10.40 2.40
C SER A 87 -4.59 -9.26 1.45
N ASP A 88 -3.40 -8.67 1.59
CA ASP A 88 -2.93 -7.58 0.75
C ASP A 88 -2.79 -8.03 -0.71
N THR A 89 -2.29 -9.24 -0.92
CA THR A 89 -2.18 -9.83 -2.26
C THR A 89 -3.55 -10.00 -2.90
N SER A 90 -4.53 -10.54 -2.16
CA SER A 90 -5.92 -10.64 -2.63
C SER A 90 -6.49 -9.26 -2.97
N GLN A 91 -6.32 -8.26 -2.10
CA GLN A 91 -6.78 -6.89 -2.36
C GLN A 91 -6.14 -6.30 -3.63
N ILE A 92 -4.85 -6.50 -3.83
CA ILE A 92 -4.14 -6.01 -5.01
C ILE A 92 -4.69 -6.68 -6.28
N LEU A 93 -4.81 -8.00 -6.27
CA LEU A 93 -5.22 -8.79 -7.44
C LEU A 93 -6.70 -8.61 -7.80
N GLU A 94 -7.57 -8.55 -6.80
CA GLU A 94 -9.02 -8.57 -6.99
C GLU A 94 -9.62 -7.16 -7.10
N GLU A 95 -9.03 -6.16 -6.45
CA GLU A 95 -9.58 -4.80 -6.44
C GLU A 95 -8.67 -3.81 -7.17
N SER A 96 -7.40 -3.71 -6.75
CA SER A 96 -6.53 -2.61 -7.15
C SER A 96 -6.11 -2.69 -8.62
N ILE A 97 -5.70 -3.88 -9.09
CA ILE A 97 -5.31 -4.10 -10.49
C ILE A 97 -6.51 -3.86 -11.43
N PRO A 98 -7.70 -4.45 -11.20
CA PRO A 98 -8.87 -4.17 -12.05
C PRO A 98 -9.27 -2.69 -12.07
N LEU A 99 -9.23 -2.01 -10.92
CA LEU A 99 -9.51 -0.57 -10.83
C LEU A 99 -8.51 0.24 -11.66
N LEU A 100 -7.22 -0.07 -11.55
CA LEU A 100 -6.18 0.58 -12.35
C LEU A 100 -6.37 0.31 -13.84
N GLN A 101 -6.70 -0.92 -14.25
CA GLN A 101 -6.99 -1.28 -15.64
C GLN A 101 -8.18 -0.49 -16.20
N ALA A 102 -9.25 -0.33 -15.40
CA ALA A 102 -10.40 0.49 -15.77
C ALA A 102 -9.98 1.96 -15.98
N LYS A 103 -9.15 2.51 -15.09
CA LYS A 103 -8.62 3.88 -15.21
C LYS A 103 -7.72 4.06 -16.42
N VAL A 104 -6.84 3.11 -16.72
CA VAL A 104 -6.02 3.11 -17.94
C VAL A 104 -6.91 3.10 -19.19
N THR A 105 -8.01 2.35 -19.17
CA THR A 105 -8.96 2.30 -20.28
C THR A 105 -9.70 3.63 -20.47
N GLU A 106 -10.09 4.29 -19.37
CA GLU A 106 -10.64 5.65 -19.39
C GLU A 106 -9.66 6.64 -20.03
N MET A 107 -8.38 6.58 -19.64
CA MET A 107 -7.32 7.41 -20.21
C MET A 107 -7.13 7.15 -21.71
N ARG A 108 -7.18 5.90 -22.17
CA ARG A 108 -7.13 5.58 -23.60
C ARG A 108 -8.28 6.24 -24.37
N GLY A 109 -9.48 6.27 -23.78
CA GLY A 109 -10.62 6.99 -24.36
C GLY A 109 -10.38 8.49 -24.49
N ILE A 110 -9.68 9.11 -23.54
CA ILE A 110 -9.28 10.52 -23.62
C ILE A 110 -8.29 10.73 -24.77
N TYR A 111 -7.25 9.90 -24.89
CA TYR A 111 -6.28 10.02 -25.98
C TYR A 111 -6.93 9.84 -27.36
N ALA A 112 -7.88 8.91 -27.52
CA ALA A 112 -8.62 8.76 -28.76
C ALA A 112 -9.39 10.03 -29.16
N LYS A 113 -9.92 10.79 -28.18
CA LYS A 113 -10.56 12.09 -28.45
C LYS A 113 -9.55 13.16 -28.87
N VAL A 114 -8.35 13.13 -28.28
CA VAL A 114 -7.24 14.02 -28.69
C VAL A 114 -6.84 13.72 -30.14
N ASP A 115 -6.72 12.44 -30.51
CA ASP A 115 -6.39 12.03 -31.89
C ASP A 115 -7.46 12.46 -32.89
N GLN A 116 -8.74 12.33 -32.54
CA GLN A 116 -9.86 12.81 -33.35
C GLN A 116 -9.83 14.33 -33.54
N LEU A 117 -9.52 15.07 -32.47
CA LEU A 117 -9.38 16.52 -32.54
C LEU A 117 -8.21 16.93 -33.44
N GLU A 118 -7.09 16.23 -33.36
CA GLU A 118 -5.94 16.48 -34.24
C GLU A 118 -6.30 16.23 -35.72
N ALA A 119 -6.96 15.12 -36.03
CA ALA A 119 -7.43 14.81 -37.37
C ALA A 119 -8.39 15.89 -37.90
N PHE A 120 -9.29 16.36 -37.04
CA PHE A 120 -10.19 17.46 -37.35
C PHE A 120 -9.43 18.75 -37.68
N VAL A 121 -8.47 19.16 -36.84
CA VAL A 121 -7.66 20.36 -37.08
C VAL A 121 -6.88 20.26 -38.39
N LYS A 122 -6.31 19.09 -38.71
CA LYS A 122 -5.61 18.85 -39.99
C LYS A 122 -6.54 19.05 -41.19
N MET A 123 -7.75 18.51 -41.12
CA MET A 123 -8.75 18.67 -42.18
C MET A 123 -9.16 20.14 -42.38
N VAL A 124 -9.41 20.88 -41.30
CA VAL A 124 -9.70 22.31 -41.38
C VAL A 124 -8.54 23.06 -42.04
N GLY A 125 -7.31 22.75 -41.65
CA GLY A 125 -6.11 23.31 -42.28
C GLY A 125 -6.07 23.07 -43.80
N HIS A 126 -6.42 21.86 -44.25
CA HIS A 126 -6.55 21.56 -45.69
C HIS A 126 -7.65 22.38 -46.37
N HIS A 127 -8.84 22.50 -45.79
CA HIS A 127 -9.92 23.28 -46.37
C HIS A 127 -9.59 24.77 -46.47
N VAL A 128 -8.94 25.35 -45.44
CA VAL A 128 -8.49 26.75 -45.47
C VAL A 128 -7.44 26.95 -46.56
N SER A 129 -6.45 26.06 -46.66
CA SER A 129 -5.42 26.13 -47.70
C SER A 129 -6.02 26.03 -49.11
N PHE A 130 -7.01 25.16 -49.29
CA PHE A 130 -7.75 25.03 -50.54
C PHE A 130 -8.51 26.32 -50.89
N LEU A 131 -9.23 26.90 -49.93
CA LEU A 131 -9.97 28.14 -50.12
C LEU A 131 -9.04 29.31 -50.44
N GLU A 132 -7.92 29.43 -49.72
CA GLU A 132 -6.90 30.46 -49.97
C GLU A 132 -6.35 30.37 -51.39
N ALA A 133 -6.03 29.17 -51.88
CA ALA A 133 -5.58 28.97 -53.25
C ALA A 133 -6.64 29.41 -54.28
N HIS A 134 -7.92 29.11 -54.04
CA HIS A 134 -9.02 29.53 -54.90
C HIS A 134 -9.23 31.06 -54.90
N VAL A 135 -9.12 31.71 -53.74
CA VAL A 135 -9.20 33.17 -53.64
C VAL A 135 -8.05 33.82 -54.37
N LEU A 136 -6.81 33.36 -54.16
CA LEU A 136 -5.64 33.85 -54.89
C LEU A 136 -5.78 33.67 -56.41
N GLN A 137 -6.37 32.55 -56.84
CA GLN A 137 -6.63 32.30 -58.26
C GLN A 137 -7.68 33.28 -58.81
N ALA A 138 -8.80 33.46 -58.10
CA ALA A 138 -9.83 34.41 -58.48
C ALA A 138 -9.29 35.85 -58.52
N GLU A 139 -8.45 36.24 -57.56
CA GLU A 139 -7.77 37.54 -57.55
C GLU A 139 -6.80 37.72 -58.72
N ARG A 140 -6.08 36.68 -59.16
CA ARG A 140 -5.27 36.78 -60.39
C ARG A 140 -6.15 36.94 -61.63
N ASP A 141 -7.21 36.16 -61.70
CA ASP A 141 -8.10 36.11 -62.86
C ASP A 141 -8.96 37.38 -62.99
N HIS A 142 -9.28 38.05 -61.87
CA HIS A 142 -10.18 39.22 -61.83
C HIS A 142 -9.52 40.52 -61.34
N GLY A 143 -8.41 40.46 -60.60
CA GLY A 143 -7.68 41.59 -60.03
C GLY A 143 -6.65 42.20 -60.99
N ALA A 144 -6.26 41.48 -62.05
CA ALA A 144 -5.68 42.11 -63.22
C ALA A 144 -6.79 42.88 -63.96
N PHE A 145 -7.12 44.09 -63.50
CA PHE A 145 -7.94 45.04 -64.28
C PHE A 145 -7.45 44.96 -65.72
N PRO A 146 -8.30 44.64 -66.71
CA PRO A 146 -7.79 44.11 -67.96
C PRO A 146 -6.83 45.16 -68.54
N GLN A 147 -5.52 44.87 -68.55
CA GLN A 147 -4.54 45.77 -69.15
C GLN A 147 -4.86 45.95 -70.64
N ALA A 148 -5.55 44.98 -71.23
CA ALA A 148 -6.23 45.07 -72.51
C ALA A 148 -7.28 46.20 -72.57
N LEU A 149 -8.09 46.39 -71.53
CA LEU A 149 -9.06 47.48 -71.43
C LEU A 149 -8.38 48.84 -71.25
N ARG A 150 -7.26 48.93 -70.49
CA ARG A 150 -6.45 50.18 -70.43
C ARG A 150 -5.81 50.52 -71.78
N ARG A 151 -5.31 49.52 -72.52
CA ARG A 151 -4.77 49.70 -73.88
C ARG A 151 -5.85 50.06 -74.90
N TRP A 152 -7.05 49.50 -74.75
CA TRP A 152 -8.19 49.80 -75.60
C TRP A 152 -8.78 51.20 -75.34
N LEU A 153 -8.86 51.62 -74.07
CA LEU A 153 -9.31 52.96 -73.68
C LEU A 153 -8.27 54.07 -73.95
N GLY A 154 -7.00 53.70 -74.12
CA GLY A 154 -5.92 54.63 -74.48
C GLY A 154 -5.83 54.94 -75.98
N SER A 155 -6.61 54.26 -76.83
CA SER A 155 -6.64 54.48 -78.28
C SER A 155 -8.00 55.03 -78.68
N ALA A 156 -8.07 56.32 -79.00
CA ALA A 156 -9.29 57.00 -79.38
C ALA A 156 -9.91 56.38 -80.64
N GLY A 157 -11.20 56.02 -80.55
CA GLY A 157 -12.02 55.56 -81.66
C GLY A 157 -12.98 54.44 -81.24
N LEU A 158 -14.16 54.80 -80.72
CA LEU A 158 -15.23 53.87 -80.35
C LEU A 158 -15.82 53.18 -81.59
N PRO A 159 -15.90 51.84 -81.61
CA PRO A 159 -16.91 51.14 -82.38
C PRO A 159 -17.99 50.57 -81.45
N SER A 160 -19.24 50.70 -81.88
CA SER A 160 -20.39 50.05 -81.26
C SER A 160 -20.26 48.52 -81.41
N PHE A 161 -20.00 47.82 -80.31
CA PHE A 161 -20.01 46.36 -80.27
C PHE A 161 -20.99 45.88 -79.20
N ARG A 162 -22.11 45.34 -79.69
CA ARG A 162 -23.07 44.55 -78.92
C ARG A 162 -22.42 43.20 -78.60
N ASN A 163 -21.88 43.06 -77.39
CA ASN A 163 -21.47 41.77 -76.82
C ASN A 163 -22.36 41.46 -75.63
N ASN A 164 -23.04 40.31 -75.68
CA ASN A 164 -23.58 39.69 -74.47
C ASN A 164 -22.39 39.35 -73.57
N PRO A 165 -22.39 39.73 -72.27
CA PRO A 165 -21.37 39.23 -71.36
C PRO A 165 -21.47 37.70 -71.31
N PRO A 166 -20.35 36.96 -71.29
CA PRO A 166 -20.41 35.53 -70.97
C PRO A 166 -21.12 35.39 -69.62
N ALA A 167 -22.15 34.53 -69.57
CA ALA A 167 -22.86 34.26 -68.34
C ALA A 167 -21.85 33.87 -67.26
N PRO A 168 -21.96 34.40 -66.02
CA PRO A 168 -21.08 33.98 -64.94
C PRO A 168 -21.18 32.45 -64.84
N LEU A 169 -20.03 31.77 -64.91
CA LEU A 169 -19.98 30.36 -64.59
C LEU A 169 -20.61 30.21 -63.19
N PRO A 170 -21.58 29.31 -63.00
CA PRO A 170 -22.18 29.10 -61.69
C PRO A 170 -21.07 28.70 -60.73
N PHE A 171 -20.76 29.60 -59.81
CA PHE A 171 -19.84 29.31 -58.71
C PHE A 171 -20.54 28.28 -57.83
N GLU A 172 -20.06 27.03 -57.93
CA GLU A 172 -20.50 25.96 -57.06
C GLU A 172 -19.77 26.13 -55.73
N LEU A 173 -20.53 26.52 -54.70
CA LEU A 173 -20.01 26.73 -53.36
C LEU A 173 -19.37 25.40 -52.90
N PRO A 174 -18.06 25.38 -52.57
CA PRO A 174 -17.43 24.18 -52.06
C PRO A 174 -18.21 23.67 -50.84
N ALA A 175 -18.44 22.36 -50.77
CA ALA A 175 -19.07 21.74 -49.61
C ALA A 175 -18.18 22.00 -48.38
N LEU A 176 -18.52 23.04 -47.63
CA LEU A 176 -17.76 23.43 -46.46
C LEU A 176 -17.94 22.41 -45.35
N TYR A 177 -16.89 22.32 -44.53
CA TYR A 177 -16.85 21.50 -43.35
C TYR A 177 -18.08 21.69 -42.46
N ARG A 178 -18.59 20.55 -41.99
CA ARG A 178 -19.78 20.38 -41.20
C ARG A 178 -19.38 19.71 -39.87
N THR A 179 -19.50 20.44 -38.76
CA THR A 179 -19.06 19.98 -37.42
C THR A 179 -19.85 18.80 -36.89
N GLU A 180 -21.10 18.71 -37.33
CA GLU A 180 -22.09 17.70 -37.02
C GLU A 180 -21.64 16.30 -37.47
N ASP A 181 -20.83 16.23 -38.54
CA ASP A 181 -20.39 14.97 -39.15
C ASP A 181 -19.25 14.27 -38.38
N TYR A 182 -18.50 15.02 -37.57
CA TYR A 182 -17.32 14.50 -36.84
C TYR A 182 -17.50 14.47 -35.33
N PHE A 183 -18.39 15.31 -34.80
CA PHE A 183 -18.83 15.26 -33.41
C PHE A 183 -20.34 14.99 -33.38
N PRO A 184 -20.78 13.75 -33.69
CA PRO A 184 -22.18 13.41 -33.57
C PRO A 184 -22.60 13.72 -32.14
N ALA A 185 -23.61 14.58 -31.99
CA ALA A 185 -24.15 14.94 -30.68
C ALA A 185 -24.52 13.64 -29.98
N ALA A 186 -23.70 13.22 -29.02
CA ALA A 186 -23.93 11.99 -28.29
C ALA A 186 -25.36 12.01 -27.77
N ALA A 187 -26.05 10.87 -27.89
CA ALA A 187 -27.39 10.60 -27.37
C ALA A 187 -27.46 10.69 -25.83
N GLY A 188 -26.96 11.78 -25.24
CA GLY A 188 -26.97 12.11 -23.81
C GLY A 188 -27.95 13.22 -23.47
N GLN A 189 -28.53 13.93 -24.45
CA GLN A 189 -29.57 14.95 -24.17
C GLN A 189 -30.96 14.36 -23.87
N ALA A 190 -31.16 13.05 -24.01
CA ALA A 190 -32.39 12.39 -23.58
C ALA A 190 -32.46 12.06 -22.08
N ALA A 191 -31.34 12.14 -21.33
CA ALA A 191 -31.30 11.74 -19.92
C ALA A 191 -31.40 12.90 -18.90
N LEU A 192 -31.35 14.17 -19.35
CA LEU A 192 -31.66 15.33 -18.51
C LEU A 192 -33.16 15.65 -18.52
N ARG A 193 -34.00 14.65 -18.27
CA ARG A 193 -35.35 14.88 -17.76
C ARG A 193 -35.30 14.81 -16.24
N THR A 194 -35.17 15.98 -15.64
CA THR A 194 -35.33 16.25 -14.20
C THR A 194 -36.48 15.44 -13.60
N PRO A 195 -36.29 14.71 -12.49
CA PRO A 195 -37.41 14.16 -11.73
C PRO A 195 -38.13 15.34 -11.05
N GLY A 196 -39.41 15.54 -11.37
CA GLY A 196 -40.25 16.54 -10.72
C GLY A 196 -40.43 16.26 -9.21
N PRO A 197 -40.77 17.28 -8.41
CA PRO A 197 -40.87 17.14 -6.96
C PRO A 197 -42.03 16.22 -6.57
N ARG A 198 -41.72 15.14 -5.84
CA ARG A 198 -42.71 14.26 -5.22
C ARG A 198 -43.46 15.04 -4.12
N ARG A 199 -44.73 15.36 -4.35
CA ARG A 199 -45.66 15.79 -3.29
C ARG A 199 -45.78 14.69 -2.23
N ARG A 200 -45.31 14.99 -1.03
CA ARG A 200 -45.54 14.21 0.19
C ARG A 200 -47.03 14.34 0.54
N ARG A 201 -47.80 13.25 0.46
CA ARG A 201 -49.12 13.18 1.12
C ARG A 201 -48.87 12.89 2.59
N VAL A 202 -49.44 13.75 3.43
CA VAL A 202 -49.76 13.48 4.84
C VAL A 202 -50.99 12.59 4.86
#